data_AF-A0A959TAK3-F1
#
_entry.id   AF-A0A959TAK3-F1
#
_cell.length_a   1.000
_cell.length_b   1.000
_cell.length_c   1.000
_cell.angle_alpha   90.00
_cell.angle_beta   90.00
_cell.angle_gamma   90.00
#
_symmetry.space_group_name_H-M   'P 1'
#
loop_
_entity.id
_entity.type
_entity.pdbx_description
1 polymer ?
#
loop_
_entity_poly.entity_id
_entity_poly.type
_entity_poly.pdbx_seq_one_letter_code
_entity_poly.pdbx_strand_id
1 'polypeptide(L)'
;LNAKQHQREAEIVAHAGLPGTVTIATNMAGRGTDIKLGPGVKEAGGLAIVGTEKHDSRRVDRQLRGRSGRQGDPGSSQFYVSLEDDLMRLFMSDRVAKLMDRLGLKEGEVIQHSMVTSSIERAQKKVEENNFGIRKRLLEYDDVMNNQREVIYKRRRHALFGDRLKLDILNMFH
;
A
#
# COMPACT_ATOMS: atom_id res chain seq x y z
N LEU A 1 14.18 -3.67 8.21
CA LEU A 1 14.30 -2.93 6.94
C LEU A 1 13.34 -1.75 6.98
N ASN A 2 13.81 -0.54 6.67
CA ASN A 2 13.06 0.70 6.90
C ASN A 2 12.78 1.53 5.63
N ALA A 3 12.92 0.91 4.45
CA ALA A 3 12.70 1.54 3.15
C ALA A 3 13.59 2.77 2.87
N LYS A 4 14.80 2.82 3.46
CA LYS A 4 15.76 3.94 3.27
C LYS A 4 16.90 3.61 2.32
N GLN A 5 17.41 2.38 2.34
CA GLN A 5 18.57 1.98 1.52
C GLN A 5 18.18 0.83 0.59
N HIS A 6 17.55 1.15 -0.54
CA HIS A 6 16.93 0.13 -1.41
C HIS A 6 17.88 -0.99 -1.85
N GLN A 7 19.11 -0.67 -2.24
CA GLN A 7 20.07 -1.67 -2.70
C GLN A 7 20.48 -2.63 -1.56
N ARG A 8 20.87 -2.08 -0.41
CA ARG A 8 21.25 -2.88 0.77
C ARG A 8 20.07 -3.69 1.32
N GLU A 9 18.88 -3.10 1.34
CA GLU A 9 17.67 -3.81 1.77
C GLU A 9 17.31 -4.94 0.81
N ALA A 10 17.50 -4.76 -0.50
CA ALA A 10 17.30 -5.82 -1.48
C ALA A 10 18.26 -6.99 -1.25
N GLU A 11 19.53 -6.72 -0.93
CA GLU A 11 20.49 -7.77 -0.58
C GLU A 11 20.06 -8.56 0.65
N ILE A 12 19.55 -7.89 1.70
CA ILE A 12 19.05 -8.56 2.90
C ILE A 12 17.81 -9.40 2.58
N VAL A 13 16.86 -8.86 1.80
CA VAL A 13 15.60 -9.52 1.45
C VAL A 13 15.82 -10.76 0.59
N ALA A 14 16.86 -10.75 -0.27
CA ALA A 14 17.21 -11.93 -1.07
C ALA A 14 17.56 -13.15 -0.20
N HIS A 15 18.05 -12.93 1.03
CA HIS A 15 18.40 -13.98 1.99
C HIS A 15 17.27 -14.27 3.00
N ALA A 16 16.13 -13.59 2.90
CA ALA A 16 15.02 -13.74 3.83
C ALA A 16 14.36 -15.13 3.81
N GLY A 17 14.56 -15.90 2.73
CA GLY A 17 14.02 -17.25 2.57
C GLY A 17 14.95 -18.37 3.04
N LEU A 18 16.05 -18.05 3.74
CA LEU A 18 16.96 -19.04 4.34
C LEU A 18 16.41 -19.56 5.68
N PRO A 19 16.78 -20.78 6.10
CA PRO A 19 16.30 -21.36 7.36
C PRO A 19 16.79 -20.54 8.56
N GLY A 20 15.90 -20.31 9.53
CA GLY A 20 16.18 -19.52 10.73
C GLY A 20 16.20 -18.00 10.52
N THR A 21 15.94 -17.51 9.31
CA THR A 21 15.95 -16.08 9.03
C THR A 21 14.66 -15.40 9.48
N VAL A 22 14.80 -14.32 10.25
CA VAL A 22 13.69 -13.43 10.64
C VAL A 22 13.95 -12.06 10.03
N THR A 23 13.01 -11.59 9.21
CA THR A 23 13.10 -10.27 8.56
C THR A 23 11.92 -9.40 8.97
N ILE A 24 12.21 -8.31 9.68
CA ILE A 24 11.22 -7.28 10.00
C ILE A 24 11.29 -6.19 8.92
N ALA A 25 10.21 -6.00 8.18
CA ALA A 25 10.09 -4.99 7.13
C ALA A 25 8.98 -4.00 7.48
N THR A 26 9.31 -2.71 7.60
CA THR A 26 8.30 -1.67 7.73
C THR A 26 7.69 -1.39 6.36
N ASN A 27 6.36 -1.30 6.27
CA ASN A 27 5.65 -1.14 5.01
C ASN A 27 6.05 -2.22 3.99
N MET A 28 6.41 -1.81 2.77
CA MET A 28 6.85 -2.69 1.70
C MET A 28 8.34 -2.53 1.41
N ALA A 29 9.18 -2.43 2.45
CA ALA A 29 10.63 -2.48 2.29
C ALA A 29 11.06 -3.75 1.51
N GLY A 30 12.09 -3.63 0.67
CA GLY A 30 12.48 -4.73 -0.23
C GLY A 30 11.51 -5.00 -1.38
N ARG A 31 10.69 -4.02 -1.78
CA ARG A 31 9.81 -4.17 -2.96
C ARG A 31 10.62 -4.43 -4.23
N GLY A 32 10.16 -5.40 -5.02
CA GLY A 32 10.81 -5.80 -6.27
C GLY A 32 11.81 -6.93 -6.11
N THR A 33 12.34 -7.17 -4.90
CA THR A 33 13.22 -8.32 -4.63
C THR A 33 12.42 -9.58 -4.37
N ASP A 34 12.79 -10.65 -5.06
CA ASP A 34 12.22 -11.97 -4.86
C ASP A 34 12.83 -12.67 -3.64
N ILE A 35 12.00 -13.40 -2.89
CA ILE A 35 12.42 -14.19 -1.73
C ILE A 35 12.38 -15.66 -2.13
N LYS A 36 13.54 -16.19 -2.52
CA LYS A 36 13.68 -17.60 -2.87
C LYS A 36 13.86 -18.44 -1.62
N LEU A 37 13.19 -19.59 -1.57
CA LEU A 37 13.33 -20.52 -0.45
C LEU A 37 14.68 -21.26 -0.54
N GLY A 38 15.42 -21.24 0.56
CA GLY A 38 16.67 -21.99 0.70
C GLY A 38 16.43 -23.51 0.87
N PRO A 39 17.52 -24.31 0.87
CA PRO A 39 17.44 -25.74 1.13
C PRO A 39 16.76 -26.04 2.49
N GLY A 40 15.91 -27.07 2.54
CA GLY A 40 15.17 -27.49 3.75
C GLY A 40 13.99 -26.59 4.14
N VAL A 41 13.85 -25.40 3.58
CA VAL A 41 12.78 -24.45 3.95
C VAL A 41 11.41 -24.88 3.40
N LYS A 42 11.38 -25.49 2.21
CA LYS A 42 10.14 -26.04 1.63
C LYS A 42 9.54 -27.13 2.51
N GLU A 43 10.38 -28.01 3.05
CA GLU A 43 9.99 -29.10 3.94
C GLU A 43 9.49 -28.57 5.30
N ALA A 44 10.03 -27.44 5.76
CA ALA A 44 9.59 -26.75 6.96
C ALA A 44 8.27 -25.95 6.80
N GLY A 45 7.61 -26.02 5.63
CA GLY A 45 6.36 -25.31 5.36
C GLY A 45 6.51 -23.97 4.63
N GLY A 46 7.73 -23.62 4.23
CA GLY A 46 8.03 -22.46 3.39
C GLY A 46 8.07 -21.12 4.12
N LEU A 47 7.90 -20.03 3.38
CA LEU A 47 7.96 -18.68 3.93
C LEU A 47 6.65 -18.35 4.68
N ALA A 48 6.77 -18.03 5.97
CA ALA A 48 5.67 -17.53 6.79
C ALA A 48 5.68 -15.99 6.80
N ILE A 49 4.59 -15.40 6.36
CA ILE A 49 4.37 -13.95 6.37
C ILE A 49 3.50 -13.57 7.56
N VAL A 50 3.99 -12.67 8.39
CA VAL A 50 3.26 -12.13 9.54
C VAL A 50 3.02 -10.64 9.31
N GLY A 51 1.76 -10.27 9.13
CA GLY A 51 1.31 -8.88 9.15
C GLY A 51 1.03 -8.46 10.58
N THR A 52 1.68 -7.41 11.06
CA THR A 52 1.53 -6.88 12.41
C THR A 52 0.36 -5.90 12.55
N GLU A 53 -0.18 -5.45 11.42
CA GLU A 53 -1.32 -4.55 11.34
C GLU A 53 -2.02 -4.73 9.98
N LYS A 54 -3.13 -4.01 9.79
CA LYS A 54 -3.82 -3.91 8.51
C LYS A 54 -3.58 -2.55 7.88
N HIS A 55 -3.11 -2.55 6.64
CA HIS A 55 -2.91 -1.31 5.91
C HIS A 55 -4.27 -0.74 5.46
N ASP A 56 -4.36 0.58 5.33
CA ASP A 56 -5.50 1.29 4.71
C ASP A 56 -5.97 0.75 3.35
N SER A 57 -5.10 0.03 2.62
CA SER A 57 -5.42 -0.56 1.34
C SER A 57 -5.22 -2.06 1.34
N ARG A 58 -6.26 -2.78 0.95
CA ARG A 58 -6.26 -4.23 0.76
C ARG A 58 -5.23 -4.67 -0.27
N ARG A 59 -4.93 -3.81 -1.23
CA ARG A 59 -3.89 -4.08 -2.24
C ARG A 59 -2.52 -4.25 -1.59
N VAL A 60 -2.17 -3.44 -0.59
CA VAL A 60 -0.86 -3.51 0.07
C VAL A 60 -0.77 -4.78 0.92
N ASP A 61 -1.83 -5.12 1.67
CA ASP A 61 -1.92 -6.40 2.39
C ASP A 61 -1.74 -7.60 1.44
N ARG A 62 -2.38 -7.59 0.27
CA ARG A 62 -2.24 -8.64 -0.75
C ARG A 62 -0.81 -8.72 -1.29
N GLN A 63 -0.12 -7.59 -1.42
CA GLN A 63 1.29 -7.57 -1.83
C GLN A 63 2.19 -8.19 -0.76
N LEU A 64 1.91 -7.97 0.52
CA LEU A 64 2.63 -8.62 1.61
C LEU A 64 2.40 -10.14 1.59
N ARG A 65 1.13 -10.59 1.46
CA ARG A 65 0.79 -12.01 1.31
C ARG A 65 1.47 -12.67 0.11
N GLY A 66 1.52 -11.96 -1.02
CA GLY A 66 2.13 -12.44 -2.26
C GLY A 66 3.65 -12.58 -2.23
N ARG A 67 4.31 -12.24 -1.11
CA ARG A 67 5.74 -12.53 -0.89
C ARG A 67 6.00 -14.01 -0.64
N SER A 68 5.05 -14.72 -0.02
CA SER A 68 5.08 -16.18 0.15
C SER A 68 4.39 -16.90 -1.01
N GLY A 69 4.61 -18.21 -1.13
CA GLY A 69 3.85 -19.05 -2.05
C GLY A 69 4.18 -18.85 -3.54
N ARG A 70 5.38 -18.36 -3.85
CA ARG A 70 5.78 -18.06 -5.23
C ARG A 70 6.01 -19.36 -5.99
N GLN A 71 5.58 -19.40 -7.25
CA GLN A 71 5.77 -20.57 -8.14
C GLN A 71 5.24 -21.89 -7.53
N GLY A 72 4.19 -21.83 -6.70
CA GLY A 72 3.62 -23.01 -6.05
C GLY A 72 4.39 -23.50 -4.83
N ASP A 73 5.39 -22.74 -4.35
CA ASP A 73 6.06 -23.04 -3.10
C ASP A 73 5.08 -23.06 -1.92
N PRO A 74 5.34 -23.86 -0.88
CA PRO A 74 4.56 -23.77 0.36
C PRO A 74 4.81 -22.42 1.03
N GLY A 75 3.81 -21.95 1.77
CA GLY A 75 3.92 -20.72 2.54
C GLY A 75 2.62 -20.42 3.27
N SER A 76 2.72 -19.54 4.26
CA SER A 76 1.57 -19.12 5.07
C SER A 76 1.56 -17.61 5.22
N SER A 77 0.37 -17.05 5.45
CA SER A 77 0.23 -15.64 5.75
C SER A 77 -0.80 -15.43 6.85
N GLN A 78 -0.40 -14.81 7.94
CA GLN A 78 -1.26 -14.49 9.08
C GLN A 78 -1.20 -12.99 9.34
N PHE A 79 -2.34 -12.38 9.66
CA PHE A 79 -2.42 -10.98 10.07
C PHE A 79 -2.90 -10.94 11.51
N TYR A 80 -2.21 -10.16 12.33
CA TYR A 80 -2.60 -9.80 13.68
C TYR A 80 -3.03 -8.34 13.64
N VAL A 81 -4.15 -8.05 14.30
CA VAL A 81 -4.78 -6.73 14.29
C VAL A 81 -5.28 -6.46 15.69
N SER A 82 -5.00 -5.27 16.20
CA SER A 82 -5.57 -4.79 17.44
C SER A 82 -6.77 -3.89 17.16
N LEU A 83 -7.71 -3.86 18.09
CA LEU A 83 -8.80 -2.89 18.09
C LEU A 83 -8.29 -1.44 18.23
N GLU A 84 -7.09 -1.28 18.77
CA GLU A 84 -6.44 0.02 18.98
C GLU A 84 -5.65 0.51 17.76
N ASP A 85 -5.52 -0.29 16.71
CA ASP A 85 -4.79 0.08 15.49
C ASP A 85 -5.44 1.29 14.80
N ASP A 86 -4.68 2.10 14.08
CA ASP A 86 -5.17 3.34 13.44
C ASP A 86 -6.36 3.08 12.50
N LEU A 87 -6.28 2.02 11.70
CA LEU A 87 -7.40 1.59 10.84
C LEU A 87 -8.63 1.28 11.68
N MET A 88 -8.47 0.58 12.81
CA MET A 88 -9.60 0.24 13.66
C MET A 88 -10.14 1.47 14.36
N ARG A 89 -9.30 2.39 14.85
CA ARG A 89 -9.71 3.65 15.49
C ARG A 89 -10.57 4.53 14.59
N LEU A 90 -10.26 4.59 13.30
CA LEU A 90 -11.05 5.37 12.33
C LEU A 90 -12.47 4.81 12.11
N PHE A 91 -12.66 3.52 12.35
CA PHE A 91 -13.93 2.80 12.10
C PHE A 91 -14.53 2.15 13.33
N MET A 92 -13.89 2.29 14.49
CA MET A 92 -14.39 1.86 15.77
C MET A 92 -15.53 2.79 16.11
N SER A 93 -16.73 2.37 15.75
CA SER A 93 -17.90 2.87 16.45
C SER A 93 -17.77 2.41 17.90
N ASP A 94 -18.05 3.29 18.87
CA ASP A 94 -18.18 2.95 20.30
C ASP A 94 -19.03 1.69 20.54
N ARG A 95 -19.90 1.34 19.59
CA ARG A 95 -20.69 0.10 19.56
C ARG A 95 -19.88 -1.19 19.50
N VAL A 96 -18.77 -1.24 18.75
CA VAL A 96 -17.96 -2.47 18.63
C VAL A 96 -17.19 -2.71 19.92
N ALA A 97 -16.59 -1.66 20.50
CA ALA A 97 -15.96 -1.72 21.82
C ALA A 97 -16.95 -2.20 22.88
N LYS A 98 -18.13 -1.55 22.99
CA LYS A 98 -19.19 -1.94 23.95
C LYS A 98 -19.72 -3.36 23.74
N LEU A 99 -19.73 -3.86 22.51
CA LEU A 99 -20.13 -5.24 22.21
C LEU A 99 -19.06 -6.23 22.68
N MET A 100 -17.78 -5.90 22.52
CA MET A 100 -16.66 -6.72 22.99
C MET A 100 -16.63 -6.77 24.52
N ASP A 101 -16.83 -5.62 25.19
CA ASP A 101 -16.94 -5.54 26.65
C ASP A 101 -18.09 -6.39 27.18
N ARG A 102 -19.24 -6.36 26.49
CA ARG A 102 -20.43 -7.14 26.86
C ARG A 102 -20.25 -8.64 26.60
N LEU A 103 -19.41 -9.02 25.63
CA LEU A 103 -19.07 -10.42 25.35
C LEU A 103 -18.09 -11.01 26.38
N GLY A 104 -17.51 -10.19 27.26
CA GLY A 104 -16.66 -10.65 28.36
C GLY A 104 -15.34 -11.27 27.90
N LEU A 105 -14.84 -10.86 26.73
CA LEU A 105 -13.54 -11.30 26.22
C LEU A 105 -12.44 -10.84 27.16
N LYS A 106 -11.57 -11.77 27.55
CA LYS A 106 -10.47 -11.45 28.45
C LYS A 106 -9.32 -10.80 27.68
N GLU A 107 -8.57 -9.96 28.37
CA GLU A 107 -7.35 -9.37 27.84
C GLU A 107 -6.39 -10.49 27.40
N GLY A 108 -5.98 -10.45 26.12
CA GLY A 108 -5.13 -11.47 25.50
C GLY A 108 -5.86 -12.59 24.74
N GLU A 109 -7.20 -12.62 24.74
CA GLU A 109 -7.94 -13.60 23.93
C GLU A 109 -7.94 -13.24 22.43
N VAL A 110 -7.61 -14.23 21.59
CA VAL A 110 -7.57 -14.05 20.14
C VAL A 110 -8.97 -14.22 19.57
N ILE A 111 -9.50 -13.15 18.98
CA ILE A 111 -10.79 -13.19 18.29
C ILE A 111 -10.60 -13.66 16.85
N GLN A 112 -11.07 -14.86 16.54
CA GLN A 112 -11.11 -15.37 15.16
C GLN A 112 -12.57 -15.55 14.73
N HIS A 113 -13.17 -14.50 14.16
CA HIS A 113 -14.54 -14.57 13.67
C HIS A 113 -14.69 -13.89 12.31
N SER A 114 -15.42 -14.53 11.38
CA SER A 114 -15.64 -14.05 10.00
C SER A 114 -16.29 -12.68 9.92
N MET A 115 -17.15 -12.34 10.90
CA MET A 115 -17.76 -11.01 11.02
C MET A 115 -16.75 -9.89 11.27
N VAL A 116 -15.73 -10.16 12.10
CA VAL A 116 -14.67 -9.19 12.41
C VAL A 116 -13.74 -9.01 11.21
N THR A 117 -13.39 -10.10 10.53
CA THR A 117 -12.66 -10.02 9.26
C THR A 117 -13.43 -9.21 8.22
N SER A 118 -14.73 -9.46 8.07
CA SER A 118 -15.60 -8.73 7.13
C SER A 118 -15.75 -7.24 7.49
N SER A 119 -15.78 -6.88 8.77
CA SER A 119 -15.86 -5.47 9.18
C SER A 119 -14.57 -4.71 8.84
N ILE A 120 -13.40 -5.33 9.08
CA ILE A 120 -12.10 -4.77 8.70
C ILE A 120 -12.03 -4.55 7.18
N GLU A 121 -12.46 -5.52 6.37
CA GLU A 121 -12.45 -5.36 4.91
C GLU A 121 -13.36 -4.21 4.43
N ARG A 122 -14.51 -4.00 5.08
CA ARG A 122 -15.39 -2.85 4.80
C ARG A 122 -14.74 -1.53 5.17
N ALA A 123 -14.06 -1.47 6.32
CA ALA A 123 -13.30 -0.29 6.75
C ALA A 123 -12.23 0.07 5.71
N GLN A 124 -11.40 -0.90 5.29
CA GLN A 124 -10.39 -0.68 4.25
C GLN A 124 -11.01 -0.20 2.93
N LYS A 125 -12.13 -0.80 2.49
CA LYS A 125 -12.83 -0.35 1.26
C LYS A 125 -13.26 1.13 1.37
N LYS A 126 -13.73 1.55 2.54
CA LYS A 126 -14.15 2.93 2.77
C LYS A 126 -12.97 3.92 2.73
N VAL A 127 -11.83 3.55 3.29
CA VAL A 127 -10.58 4.34 3.17
C VAL A 127 -10.12 4.43 1.71
N GLU A 128 -10.16 3.31 0.99
CA GLU A 128 -9.81 3.26 -0.44
C GLU A 128 -10.70 4.19 -1.28
N GLU A 129 -12.01 4.20 -1.04
CA GLU A 129 -12.97 5.09 -1.69
C GLU A 129 -12.67 6.56 -1.39
N ASN A 130 -12.37 6.90 -0.14
CA ASN A 130 -12.01 8.27 0.25
C ASN A 130 -10.72 8.73 -0.45
N ASN A 131 -9.68 7.89 -0.44
CA ASN A 131 -8.41 8.14 -1.12
C ASN A 131 -8.57 8.24 -2.64
N PHE A 132 -9.52 7.51 -3.23
CA PHE A 132 -9.88 7.67 -4.64
C PHE A 132 -10.53 9.03 -4.90
N GLY A 133 -11.48 9.45 -4.07
CA GLY A 133 -12.14 10.76 -4.20
C GLY A 133 -11.17 11.94 -4.03
N ILE A 134 -10.20 11.85 -3.11
CA ILE A 134 -9.14 12.86 -2.96
C ILE A 134 -8.30 12.95 -4.24
N ARG A 135 -7.84 11.82 -4.78
CA ARG A 135 -7.05 11.78 -6.01
C ARG A 135 -7.82 12.29 -7.23
N LYS A 136 -9.11 11.97 -7.34
CA LYS A 136 -9.98 12.46 -8.41
C LYS A 136 -10.06 13.98 -8.39
N ARG A 137 -10.35 14.58 -7.23
CA ARG A 137 -10.39 16.03 -7.08
C ARG A 137 -9.05 16.68 -7.41
N LEU A 138 -7.95 16.10 -6.92
CA LEU A 138 -6.60 16.60 -7.23
C LEU A 138 -6.33 16.63 -8.74
N LEU A 139 -6.74 15.58 -9.47
CA LEU A 139 -6.63 15.52 -10.93
C LEU A 139 -7.48 16.59 -11.62
N GLU A 140 -8.73 16.78 -11.19
CA GLU A 140 -9.62 17.80 -11.74
C GLU A 140 -9.02 19.23 -11.62
N TYR A 141 -8.33 19.53 -10.51
CA TYR A 141 -7.59 20.79 -10.36
C TYR A 141 -6.35 20.87 -11.25
N ASP A 142 -5.61 19.76 -11.40
CA ASP A 142 -4.43 19.71 -12.26
C ASP A 142 -4.79 19.86 -13.75
N ASP A 143 -5.95 19.34 -14.19
CA ASP A 143 -6.43 19.44 -15.58
C ASP A 143 -6.57 20.90 -16.03
N VAL A 144 -7.06 21.79 -15.14
CA VAL A 144 -7.14 23.23 -15.42
C VAL A 144 -5.75 23.82 -15.63
N MET A 145 -4.79 23.47 -14.77
CA MET A 145 -3.40 23.91 -14.89
C MET A 145 -2.69 23.28 -16.09
N ASN A 146 -3.08 22.07 -16.48
CA ASN A 146 -2.53 21.38 -17.64
C ASN A 146 -2.96 22.08 -18.94
N ASN A 147 -4.23 22.45 -19.07
CA ASN A 147 -4.73 23.22 -20.22
C ASN A 147 -3.97 24.55 -20.38
N GLN A 148 -3.72 25.26 -19.28
CA GLN A 148 -2.91 26.47 -19.32
C GLN A 148 -1.45 26.18 -19.72
N ARG A 149 -0.85 25.12 -19.16
CA ARG A 149 0.52 24.68 -19.49
C ARG A 149 0.66 24.35 -20.98
N GLU A 150 -0.30 23.66 -21.58
CA GLU A 150 -0.25 23.32 -23.01
C GLU A 150 -0.19 24.58 -23.89
N VAL A 151 -1.02 25.59 -23.60
CA VAL A 151 -1.01 26.85 -24.36
C VAL A 151 0.33 27.57 -24.21
N ILE A 152 0.83 27.70 -22.98
CA ILE A 152 2.09 28.39 -22.71
C ILE A 152 3.29 27.62 -23.30
N TYR A 153 3.33 26.30 -23.16
CA TYR A 153 4.39 25.47 -23.71
C TYR A 153 4.40 25.47 -25.23
N LYS A 154 3.22 25.55 -25.86
CA LYS A 154 3.10 25.72 -27.30
C LYS A 154 3.66 27.07 -27.76
N ARG A 155 3.28 28.18 -27.11
CA ARG A 155 3.83 29.52 -27.40
C ARG A 155 5.34 29.57 -27.17
N ARG A 156 5.84 28.97 -26.09
CA ARG A 156 7.27 28.85 -25.81
C ARG A 156 7.99 28.07 -26.92
N ARG A 157 7.39 26.97 -27.39
CA ARG A 157 7.97 26.16 -28.48
C ARG A 157 8.03 26.96 -29.78
N HIS A 158 6.95 27.65 -30.14
CA HIS A 158 6.94 28.58 -31.28
C HIS A 158 8.04 29.63 -31.18
N ALA A 159 8.25 30.22 -30.00
CA ALA A 159 9.33 31.17 -29.75
C ALA A 159 10.74 30.59 -29.91
N LEU A 160 10.96 29.36 -29.45
CA LEU A 160 12.27 28.71 -29.52
C LEU A 160 12.66 28.27 -30.94
N PHE A 161 11.69 27.82 -31.75
CA PHE A 161 11.95 27.28 -33.08
C PHE A 161 11.60 28.25 -34.22
N GLY A 162 11.04 29.42 -33.91
CA GLY A 162 10.67 30.45 -34.90
C GLY A 162 9.38 30.17 -35.66
N ASP A 163 8.68 29.09 -35.35
CA ASP A 163 7.42 28.71 -36.01
C ASP A 163 6.26 29.59 -35.53
N ARG A 164 5.48 30.16 -36.47
CA ARG A 164 4.24 30.91 -36.19
C ARG A 164 4.37 32.14 -35.26
N LEU A 165 5.59 32.64 -35.03
CA LEU A 165 5.87 33.76 -34.11
C LEU A 165 5.09 35.05 -34.45
N LYS A 166 5.01 35.39 -35.75
CA LYS A 166 4.29 36.58 -36.21
C LYS A 166 2.81 36.54 -35.83
N LEU A 167 2.19 35.37 -35.91
CA LEU A 167 0.78 35.16 -35.59
C LEU A 167 0.52 35.24 -34.07
N ASP A 168 1.43 34.66 -33.28
CA ASP A 168 1.36 34.76 -31.82
C ASP A 168 1.54 36.21 -31.32
N ILE A 169 2.44 36.99 -31.93
CA ILE A 169 2.64 38.42 -31.60
C ILE A 169 1.43 39.27 -32.00
N LEU A 170 0.87 39.05 -33.20
CA LEU A 170 -0.35 39.76 -33.65
C LEU A 170 -1.53 39.51 -32.70
N ASN A 171 -1.69 38.27 -32.22
CA ASN A 171 -2.71 37.89 -31.24
C ASN A 171 -2.47 38.44 -29.82
N MET A 172 -1.34 39.12 -29.54
CA MET A 172 -1.11 39.78 -28.25
C MET A 172 -1.51 41.26 -28.28
N PHE A 173 -1.59 41.88 -29.45
CA PHE A 173 -1.98 43.29 -29.61
C PHE A 173 -3.49 43.49 -29.82
N HIS A 174 -4.23 42.41 -30.10
CA HIS A 174 -5.67 42.38 -30.31
C HIS A 174 -6.31 41.39 -29.33
#